data_AF-A0A327WKX5-F1
#
_entry.id   AF-A0A327WKX5-F1
#
_cell.length_a   1.000
_cell.length_b   1.000
_cell.length_c   1.000
_cell.angle_alpha   90.00
_cell.angle_beta   90.00
_cell.angle_gamma   90.00
#
_symmetry.space_group_name_H-M   'P 1'
#
loop_
_entity.id
_entity.type
_entity.pdbx_description
1 polymer ?
#
loop_
_entity_poly.entity_id
_entity_poly.type
_entity_poly.pdbx_seq_one_letter_code
_entity_poly.pdbx_strand_id
1 'polypeptide(L)'
;MRSFLLLVLLAGYLTGFPTFLYGQYRLMGNAQPGQSDNCYVITTDTSMQAGAVWNTQPIDLSESHTWEFTVNLGHNPEGGEGLVFVLQAQNLDALGGRAGSLGYTGIRPSIGIEFDTDTGNFDNIAINKNGTITHDLAGPVPAFSNFATLKDGRDHFVRIEWNAAATTLRIFLDCELKMTKTVDLVKNIFADRPQVWWGMTGSTGPESNANTQRVCFQVPSCSPVVYIPDVFSPNADGTNDHLEIKTKDELTIELTVFNRWGEIVFQSHSLENTWNGTYQNAECAPGTYTYKLTYQRADLTDSPIYQQTGHVLLVR
;
A
#
# COMPACT_ATOMS: atom_id res chain seq x y z
N MET A 1 67.71 37.83 -20.07
CA MET A 1 66.24 37.97 -20.06
C MET A 1 65.64 36.58 -19.84
N ARG A 2 65.20 36.28 -18.62
CA ARG A 2 64.52 35.02 -18.26
C ARG A 2 63.06 35.39 -18.01
N SER A 3 62.14 34.91 -18.83
CA SER A 3 60.69 35.16 -18.68
C SER A 3 60.08 33.95 -17.97
N PHE A 4 59.55 34.17 -16.77
CA PHE A 4 58.72 33.22 -16.04
C PHE A 4 57.31 33.21 -16.63
N LEU A 5 56.79 32.04 -17.00
CA LEU A 5 55.39 31.84 -17.36
C LEU A 5 54.64 31.50 -16.06
N LEU A 6 53.76 32.41 -15.61
CA LEU A 6 52.92 32.23 -14.43
C LEU A 6 51.67 31.43 -14.84
N LEU A 7 51.53 30.21 -14.32
CA LEU A 7 50.35 29.36 -14.51
C LEU A 7 49.26 29.82 -13.52
N VAL A 8 48.20 30.45 -14.01
CA VAL A 8 47.02 30.81 -13.19
C VAL A 8 46.06 29.62 -13.16
N LEU A 9 45.99 28.95 -12.02
CA LEU A 9 44.96 27.95 -11.72
C LEU A 9 43.64 28.68 -11.43
N LEU A 10 42.67 28.58 -12.36
CA LEU A 10 41.31 29.04 -12.13
C LEU A 10 40.59 27.98 -11.29
N ALA A 11 40.37 28.26 -10.00
CA ALA A 11 39.48 27.47 -9.15
C ALA A 11 38.02 27.71 -9.60
N GLY A 12 37.43 26.74 -10.29
CA GLY A 12 36.02 26.75 -10.64
C GLY A 12 35.18 26.57 -9.37
N TYR A 13 34.45 27.62 -8.97
CA TYR A 13 33.36 27.49 -8.03
C TYR A 13 32.22 26.70 -8.70
N LEU A 14 32.08 25.42 -8.35
CA LEU A 14 30.85 24.67 -8.59
C LEU A 14 29.75 25.30 -7.72
N THR A 15 28.99 26.23 -8.28
CA THR A 15 27.70 26.61 -7.72
C THR A 15 26.79 25.40 -7.86
N GLY A 16 26.60 24.67 -6.75
CA GLY A 16 25.56 23.66 -6.66
C GLY A 16 24.23 24.32 -7.00
N PHE A 17 23.61 23.88 -8.09
CA PHE A 17 22.20 24.17 -8.31
C PHE A 17 21.45 23.60 -7.10
N PRO A 18 20.57 24.36 -6.44
CA PRO A 18 19.66 23.75 -5.50
C PRO A 18 18.84 22.75 -6.32
N THR A 19 19.04 21.46 -6.05
CA THR A 19 18.06 20.46 -6.44
C THR A 19 16.80 20.84 -5.68
N PHE A 20 15.89 21.55 -6.35
CA PHE A 20 14.53 21.67 -5.87
C PHE A 20 14.00 20.24 -5.79
N LEU A 21 13.81 19.75 -4.57
CA LEU A 21 12.93 18.61 -4.35
C LEU A 21 11.55 19.09 -4.80
N TYR A 22 11.22 18.82 -6.06
CA TYR A 22 9.84 18.94 -6.51
C TYR A 22 9.01 18.07 -5.58
N GLY A 23 7.99 18.66 -4.94
CA GLY A 23 7.04 17.88 -4.14
C GLY A 23 6.54 16.70 -4.98
N GLN A 24 6.64 15.49 -4.42
CA GLN A 24 6.22 14.26 -5.10
C GLN A 24 4.73 14.32 -5.49
N TYR A 25 3.95 15.16 -4.80
CA TYR A 25 2.52 15.30 -5.03
C TYR A 25 2.08 16.77 -5.12
N ARG A 26 1.05 17.02 -5.94
CA ARG A 26 0.34 18.29 -6.07
C ARG A 26 -1.06 18.19 -5.49
N LEU A 27 -1.43 19.13 -4.62
CA LEU A 27 -2.74 19.18 -3.96
C LEU A 27 -3.67 20.16 -4.64
N MET A 28 -4.95 19.79 -4.78
CA MET A 28 -6.00 20.60 -5.39
C MET A 28 -7.22 20.71 -4.46
N GLY A 29 -7.95 21.81 -4.59
CA GLY A 29 -9.19 22.03 -3.86
C GLY A 29 -8.96 22.10 -2.35
N ASN A 30 -9.72 21.30 -1.62
CA ASN A 30 -9.67 21.23 -0.16
C ASN A 30 -8.58 20.31 0.39
N ALA A 31 -7.81 19.62 -0.47
CA ALA A 31 -6.80 18.68 -0.03
C ALA A 31 -5.64 19.38 0.70
N GLN A 32 -5.15 18.78 1.77
CA GLN A 32 -4.06 19.29 2.60
C GLN A 32 -3.08 18.16 3.01
N PRO A 33 -1.82 18.49 3.35
CA PRO A 33 -0.89 17.52 3.90
C PRO A 33 -1.44 16.85 5.17
N GLY A 34 -1.16 15.56 5.34
CA GLY A 34 -1.44 14.80 6.56
C GLY A 34 -0.38 15.02 7.65
N GLN A 35 -0.50 14.24 8.74
CA GLN A 35 0.41 14.34 9.88
C GLN A 35 1.78 13.66 9.65
N SER A 36 1.86 12.73 8.69
CA SER A 36 3.06 12.01 8.31
C SER A 36 3.37 12.21 6.83
N ASP A 37 4.64 11.98 6.46
CA ASP A 37 5.07 12.01 5.08
C ASP A 37 4.24 11.04 4.21
N ASN A 38 3.85 11.49 3.02
CA ASN A 38 3.04 10.75 2.05
C ASN A 38 1.60 10.41 2.47
N CYS A 39 1.11 11.02 3.55
CA CYS A 39 -0.31 11.02 3.91
C CYS A 39 -0.96 12.36 3.57
N TYR A 40 -2.21 12.32 3.12
CA TYR A 40 -2.97 13.48 2.68
C TYR A 40 -4.41 13.40 3.18
N VAL A 41 -4.91 14.53 3.64
CA VAL A 41 -6.35 14.71 3.92
C VAL A 41 -6.96 15.27 2.64
N ILE A 42 -7.84 14.50 2.01
CA ILE A 42 -8.52 14.89 0.75
C ILE A 42 -9.67 15.85 1.06
N THR A 43 -10.44 15.53 2.09
CA THR A 43 -11.48 16.37 2.66
C THR A 43 -11.47 16.28 4.18
N THR A 44 -11.86 17.35 4.85
CA THR A 44 -12.18 17.38 6.28
C THR A 44 -13.65 17.06 6.50
N ASP A 45 -14.02 16.83 7.76
CA ASP A 45 -15.42 16.76 8.21
C ASP A 45 -16.07 18.15 8.09
N THR A 46 -16.42 18.52 6.87
CA THR A 46 -17.08 19.77 6.51
C THR A 46 -17.89 19.52 5.25
N SER A 47 -19.09 20.10 5.17
CA SER A 47 -19.96 19.91 4.01
C SER A 47 -19.36 20.50 2.74
N MET A 48 -19.74 19.91 1.60
CA MET A 48 -19.48 20.45 0.26
C MET A 48 -17.99 20.72 -0.01
N GLN A 49 -17.10 19.79 0.32
CA GLN A 49 -15.69 19.83 -0.05
C GLN A 49 -15.39 18.98 -1.27
N ALA A 50 -14.34 19.33 -2.01
CA ALA A 50 -13.71 18.45 -2.98
C ALA A 50 -12.21 18.68 -2.97
N GLY A 51 -11.44 17.60 -2.95
CA GLY A 51 -9.99 17.65 -2.97
C GLY A 51 -9.39 16.63 -3.93
N ALA A 52 -8.16 16.87 -4.34
CA ALA A 52 -7.36 15.90 -5.05
C ALA A 52 -5.88 15.98 -4.67
N VAL A 53 -5.19 14.86 -4.80
CA VAL A 53 -3.73 14.75 -4.70
C VAL A 53 -3.21 13.99 -5.91
N TRP A 54 -2.27 14.57 -6.65
CA TRP A 54 -1.71 14.01 -7.87
C TRP A 54 -0.22 13.77 -7.74
N ASN A 55 0.25 12.56 -8.06
CA ASN A 55 1.67 12.31 -8.20
C ASN A 55 2.20 13.14 -9.39
N THR A 56 3.28 13.90 -9.16
CA THR A 56 3.82 14.82 -10.18
C THR A 56 4.59 14.08 -11.27
N GLN A 57 5.00 12.84 -11.03
CA GLN A 57 5.67 11.98 -11.99
C GLN A 57 4.64 11.09 -12.70
N PRO A 58 4.47 11.23 -14.03
CA PRO A 58 3.61 10.33 -14.79
C PRO A 58 4.21 8.92 -14.85
N ILE A 59 3.35 7.95 -15.15
CA ILE A 59 3.73 6.54 -15.38
C ILE A 59 3.40 6.12 -16.82
N ASP A 60 4.02 5.04 -17.29
CA ASP A 60 3.79 4.47 -18.61
C ASP A 60 2.94 3.19 -18.52
N LEU A 61 1.68 3.24 -18.95
CA LEU A 61 0.77 2.08 -18.91
C LEU A 61 1.10 0.97 -19.93
N SER A 62 2.12 1.12 -20.77
CA SER A 62 2.68 -0.01 -21.53
C SER A 62 3.47 -0.98 -20.64
N GLU A 63 3.80 -0.57 -19.42
CA GLU A 63 4.40 -1.39 -18.38
C GLU A 63 3.38 -1.76 -17.29
N SER A 64 3.64 -2.85 -16.57
CA SER A 64 2.82 -3.25 -15.43
C SER A 64 3.14 -2.38 -14.21
N HIS A 65 2.11 -2.00 -13.45
CA HIS A 65 2.24 -1.13 -12.27
C HIS A 65 1.45 -1.69 -11.09
N THR A 66 1.95 -1.41 -9.89
CA THR A 66 1.25 -1.71 -8.64
C THR A 66 1.21 -0.45 -7.79
N TRP A 67 0.01 -0.11 -7.29
CA TRP A 67 -0.18 0.94 -6.30
C TRP A 67 -0.63 0.31 -5.00
N GLU A 68 0.00 0.70 -3.90
CA GLU A 68 -0.34 0.29 -2.55
C GLU A 68 -0.50 1.54 -1.69
N PHE A 69 -1.63 1.66 -1.02
CA PHE A 69 -1.96 2.80 -0.16
C PHE A 69 -2.99 2.41 0.88
N THR A 70 -3.11 3.19 1.95
CA THR A 70 -4.27 3.11 2.83
C THR A 70 -5.27 4.20 2.51
N VAL A 71 -6.55 3.90 2.74
CA VAL A 71 -7.64 4.88 2.75
C VAL A 71 -8.31 4.86 4.12
N ASN A 72 -8.75 6.03 4.57
CA ASN A 72 -9.55 6.17 5.78
C ASN A 72 -10.73 7.09 5.46
N LEU A 73 -11.94 6.56 5.56
CA LEU A 73 -13.18 7.23 5.13
C LEU A 73 -13.99 7.75 6.32
N GLY A 74 -13.33 7.98 7.46
CA GLY A 74 -13.92 8.50 8.69
C GLY A 74 -14.72 7.46 9.47
N HIS A 75 -15.47 7.91 10.48
CA HIS A 75 -16.19 7.06 11.43
C HIS A 75 -17.65 7.47 11.65
N ASN A 76 -18.10 8.53 10.97
CA ASN A 76 -19.47 8.99 11.06
C ASN A 76 -20.35 8.13 10.12
N PRO A 77 -21.36 7.39 10.62
CA PRO A 77 -22.21 6.55 9.79
C PRO A 77 -22.98 7.32 8.70
N GLU A 78 -23.30 8.58 8.99
CA GLU A 78 -24.03 9.48 8.07
C GLU A 78 -23.09 10.24 7.11
N GLY A 79 -21.77 10.13 7.28
CA GLY A 79 -20.81 10.90 6.50
C GLY A 79 -20.47 10.24 5.15
N GLY A 80 -20.71 10.96 4.06
CA GLY A 80 -20.27 10.60 2.71
C GLY A 80 -19.02 11.38 2.27
N GLU A 81 -18.58 11.23 1.02
CA GLU A 81 -19.21 10.46 -0.06
C GLU A 81 -18.30 9.34 -0.56
N GLY A 82 -16.97 9.51 -0.43
CA GLY A 82 -16.02 8.51 -0.86
C GLY A 82 -14.79 9.09 -1.53
N LEU A 83 -13.88 8.18 -1.86
CA LEU A 83 -12.62 8.46 -2.54
C LEU A 83 -12.58 7.79 -3.91
N VAL A 84 -11.79 8.34 -4.83
CA VAL A 84 -11.54 7.72 -6.14
C VAL A 84 -10.05 7.72 -6.43
N PHE A 85 -9.47 6.53 -6.61
CA PHE A 85 -8.14 6.42 -7.21
C PHE A 85 -8.26 6.66 -8.72
N VAL A 86 -7.48 7.58 -9.26
CA VAL A 86 -7.63 8.03 -10.64
C VAL A 86 -6.34 7.89 -11.41
N LEU A 87 -6.42 7.32 -12.62
CA LEU A 87 -5.43 7.51 -13.68
C LEU A 87 -6.00 8.50 -14.70
N GLN A 88 -5.26 9.56 -15.05
CA GLN A 88 -5.74 10.61 -15.94
C GLN A 88 -4.64 11.23 -16.80
N ALA A 89 -5.02 11.73 -17.98
CA ALA A 89 -4.10 12.41 -18.91
C ALA A 89 -4.52 13.86 -19.24
N GLN A 90 -5.29 14.49 -18.35
CA GLN A 90 -5.75 15.87 -18.45
C GLN A 90 -4.65 16.87 -18.05
N ASN A 91 -4.37 16.97 -16.75
CA ASN A 91 -3.31 17.81 -16.15
C ASN A 91 -3.28 17.61 -14.63
N LEU A 92 -2.23 18.12 -13.98
CA LEU A 92 -2.07 18.07 -12.51
C LEU A 92 -3.00 19.04 -11.74
N ASP A 93 -3.80 19.86 -12.42
CA ASP A 93 -4.80 20.76 -11.84
C ASP A 93 -6.23 20.16 -11.86
N ALA A 94 -6.37 18.91 -12.29
CA ALA A 94 -7.65 18.24 -12.41
C ALA A 94 -8.35 18.12 -11.04
N LEU A 95 -9.61 18.55 -10.97
CA LEU A 95 -10.49 18.40 -9.82
C LEU A 95 -11.94 18.38 -10.33
N GLY A 96 -12.68 17.33 -9.97
CA GLY A 96 -14.09 17.16 -10.33
C GLY A 96 -15.05 17.82 -9.33
N GLY A 97 -16.34 17.55 -9.52
CA GLY A 97 -17.43 18.09 -8.69
C GLY A 97 -17.43 17.57 -7.24
N ARG A 98 -18.28 18.18 -6.40
CA ARG A 98 -18.50 17.82 -4.97
C ARG A 98 -19.64 16.81 -4.80
N ALA A 99 -19.94 16.39 -3.56
CA ALA A 99 -20.98 15.41 -3.24
C ALA A 99 -20.78 14.08 -4.00
N GLY A 100 -21.83 13.41 -4.48
CA GLY A 100 -21.73 12.18 -5.28
C GLY A 100 -20.94 12.28 -6.60
N SER A 101 -20.28 13.40 -6.90
CA SER A 101 -19.29 13.51 -7.99
C SER A 101 -17.87 13.05 -7.60
N LEU A 102 -17.62 12.83 -6.30
CA LEU A 102 -16.39 12.29 -5.71
C LEU A 102 -15.08 13.02 -6.05
N GLY A 103 -15.14 14.31 -6.37
CA GLY A 103 -13.99 15.05 -6.88
C GLY A 103 -13.45 14.50 -8.21
N TYR A 104 -14.18 13.60 -8.88
CA TYR A 104 -13.75 12.88 -10.08
C TYR A 104 -14.53 13.28 -11.33
N THR A 105 -15.82 13.61 -11.19
CA THR A 105 -16.68 13.91 -12.35
C THR A 105 -16.09 15.04 -13.20
N GLY A 106 -15.96 14.78 -14.51
CA GLY A 106 -15.39 15.71 -15.49
C GLY A 106 -13.90 15.54 -15.79
N ILE A 107 -13.14 14.76 -15.00
CA ILE A 107 -11.72 14.50 -15.26
C ILE A 107 -11.60 13.56 -16.47
N ARG A 108 -11.00 13.99 -17.58
CA ARG A 108 -10.98 13.24 -18.86
C ARG A 108 -9.72 13.49 -19.70
N PRO A 109 -9.20 12.48 -20.42
CA PRO A 109 -9.57 11.06 -20.33
C PRO A 109 -9.05 10.45 -19.03
N SER A 110 -9.77 9.47 -18.48
CA SER A 110 -9.44 8.89 -17.18
C SER A 110 -10.10 7.53 -16.93
N ILE A 111 -9.58 6.83 -15.92
CA ILE A 111 -10.25 5.73 -15.24
C ILE A 111 -10.21 6.01 -13.74
N GLY A 112 -11.31 5.73 -13.05
CA GLY A 112 -11.49 5.97 -11.63
C GLY A 112 -11.94 4.68 -10.94
N ILE A 113 -11.22 4.28 -9.90
CA ILE A 113 -11.62 3.21 -8.99
C ILE A 113 -12.17 3.88 -7.74
N GLU A 114 -13.47 3.73 -7.55
CA GLU A 114 -14.26 4.38 -6.52
C GLU A 114 -14.33 3.51 -5.26
N PHE A 115 -14.26 4.16 -4.11
CA PHE A 115 -14.55 3.66 -2.78
C PHE A 115 -15.68 4.52 -2.22
N ASP A 116 -16.91 4.12 -2.54
CA ASP A 116 -18.13 4.86 -2.28
C ASP A 116 -18.70 4.50 -0.90
N THR A 117 -18.98 5.52 -0.09
CA THR A 117 -19.57 5.40 1.25
C THR A 117 -20.97 6.00 1.37
N ASP A 118 -21.57 6.44 0.24
CA ASP A 118 -22.92 7.00 0.15
C ASP A 118 -24.02 5.92 0.00
N THR A 119 -25.24 6.36 0.19
CA THR A 119 -26.25 5.81 1.09
C THR A 119 -27.23 4.88 0.40
N GLY A 120 -27.32 3.63 0.87
CA GLY A 120 -28.51 2.82 0.65
C GLY A 120 -28.42 1.35 1.03
N ASN A 121 -27.27 0.69 0.80
CA ASN A 121 -27.15 -0.76 1.04
C ASN A 121 -25.83 -1.15 1.71
N PHE A 122 -24.69 -0.75 1.15
CA PHE A 122 -23.35 -1.07 1.65
C PHE A 122 -22.31 -0.17 0.97
N ASP A 123 -21.20 0.08 1.65
CA ASP A 123 -20.06 0.77 1.03
C ASP A 123 -19.48 -0.13 -0.08
N ASN A 124 -19.17 0.46 -1.23
CA ASN A 124 -18.93 -0.30 -2.44
C ASN A 124 -17.68 0.14 -3.21
N ILE A 125 -17.20 -0.75 -4.07
CA ILE A 125 -16.09 -0.51 -4.99
C ILE A 125 -16.58 -0.66 -6.42
N ALA A 126 -16.31 0.35 -7.24
CA ALA A 126 -16.68 0.34 -8.65
C ALA A 126 -15.56 0.91 -9.54
N ILE A 127 -15.62 0.60 -10.83
CA ILE A 127 -14.72 1.14 -11.83
C ILE A 127 -15.51 1.98 -12.83
N ASN A 128 -15.08 3.22 -12.97
CA ASN A 128 -15.67 4.24 -13.79
C ASN A 128 -14.68 4.71 -14.87
N LYS A 129 -15.16 5.24 -16.00
CA LYS A 129 -14.30 5.88 -17.01
C LYS A 129 -14.65 7.33 -17.25
N ASN A 130 -13.65 8.11 -17.63
CA ASN A 130 -13.80 9.46 -18.16
C ASN A 130 -14.65 10.37 -17.25
N GLY A 131 -14.36 10.37 -15.95
CA GLY A 131 -14.97 11.30 -15.00
C GLY A 131 -16.50 11.18 -14.97
N THR A 132 -17.03 9.97 -14.93
CA THR A 132 -18.43 9.66 -14.62
C THR A 132 -18.49 8.81 -13.36
N ILE A 133 -19.58 8.88 -12.59
CA ILE A 133 -19.86 7.96 -11.46
C ILE A 133 -21.09 7.15 -11.86
N THR A 134 -20.86 6.12 -12.68
CA THR A 134 -21.91 5.31 -13.32
C THR A 134 -21.58 3.82 -13.36
N HIS A 135 -20.44 3.41 -12.81
CA HIS A 135 -19.94 2.04 -12.73
C HIS A 135 -19.79 1.38 -14.11
N ASP A 136 -19.41 2.17 -15.10
CA ASP A 136 -19.53 1.81 -16.52
C ASP A 136 -18.45 0.82 -17.02
N LEU A 137 -17.41 0.57 -16.22
CA LEU A 137 -16.41 -0.45 -16.52
C LEU A 137 -16.63 -1.74 -15.71
N ALA A 138 -16.92 -1.64 -14.41
CA ALA A 138 -17.24 -2.79 -13.55
C ALA A 138 -17.79 -2.34 -12.19
N GLY A 139 -18.41 -3.26 -11.45
CA GLY A 139 -19.00 -3.01 -10.14
C GLY A 139 -20.45 -2.51 -10.22
N PRO A 140 -21.02 -2.05 -9.09
CA PRO A 140 -20.38 -2.01 -7.78
C PRO A 140 -20.29 -3.41 -7.15
N VAL A 141 -19.23 -3.67 -6.39
CA VAL A 141 -19.12 -4.83 -5.49
C VAL A 141 -19.04 -4.35 -4.04
N PRO A 142 -19.55 -5.11 -3.05
CA PRO A 142 -19.40 -4.73 -1.65
C PRO A 142 -17.93 -4.57 -1.27
N ALA A 143 -17.61 -3.54 -0.48
CA ALA A 143 -16.29 -3.38 0.12
C ALA A 143 -15.95 -4.60 1.00
N PHE A 144 -16.93 -5.13 1.75
CA PHE A 144 -16.78 -6.34 2.55
C PHE A 144 -17.92 -7.33 2.30
N SER A 145 -17.61 -8.63 2.30
CA SER A 145 -18.59 -9.70 2.06
C SER A 145 -19.68 -9.79 3.14
N ASN A 146 -19.37 -9.32 4.36
CA ASN A 146 -20.30 -9.20 5.47
C ASN A 146 -21.03 -7.84 5.52
N PHE A 147 -20.85 -6.99 4.52
CA PHE A 147 -21.41 -5.63 4.46
C PHE A 147 -20.99 -4.73 5.64
N ALA A 148 -19.81 -4.96 6.23
CA ALA A 148 -19.18 -3.98 7.11
C ALA A 148 -18.98 -2.65 6.38
N THR A 149 -18.80 -1.57 7.16
CA THR A 149 -18.61 -0.22 6.63
C THR A 149 -17.14 0.17 6.61
N LEU A 150 -16.73 0.89 5.58
CA LEU A 150 -15.48 1.65 5.48
C LEU A 150 -15.48 2.90 6.37
N LYS A 151 -16.65 3.29 6.91
CA LYS A 151 -16.82 4.40 7.85
C LYS A 151 -16.59 3.93 9.30
N ASP A 152 -15.50 3.21 9.54
CA ASP A 152 -15.16 2.62 10.84
C ASP A 152 -13.99 3.32 11.57
N GLY A 153 -13.47 4.39 10.98
CA GLY A 153 -12.37 5.20 11.49
C GLY A 153 -10.99 4.57 11.30
N ARG A 154 -10.88 3.39 10.70
CA ARG A 154 -9.62 2.66 10.50
C ARG A 154 -9.02 2.93 9.13
N ASP A 155 -7.74 2.66 9.03
CA ASP A 155 -7.02 2.66 7.76
C ASP A 155 -7.25 1.29 7.11
N HIS A 156 -7.74 1.30 5.87
CA HIS A 156 -7.92 0.10 5.06
C HIS A 156 -6.86 0.05 3.97
N PHE A 157 -6.20 -1.10 3.81
CA PHE A 157 -5.17 -1.27 2.80
C PHE A 157 -5.80 -1.53 1.44
N VAL A 158 -5.36 -0.78 0.44
CA VAL A 158 -5.77 -0.92 -0.96
C VAL A 158 -4.55 -1.28 -1.79
N ARG A 159 -4.69 -2.29 -2.64
CA ARG A 159 -3.74 -2.59 -3.72
C ARG A 159 -4.43 -2.62 -5.06
N ILE A 160 -3.88 -1.91 -6.02
CA ILE A 160 -4.32 -1.92 -7.42
C ILE A 160 -3.16 -2.41 -8.27
N GLU A 161 -3.42 -3.45 -9.07
CA GLU A 161 -2.44 -4.04 -9.99
C GLU A 161 -2.89 -3.84 -11.43
N TRP A 162 -2.07 -3.19 -12.24
CA TRP A 162 -2.19 -3.16 -13.70
C TRP A 162 -1.17 -4.10 -14.32
N ASN A 163 -1.64 -5.08 -15.08
CA ASN A 163 -0.79 -5.94 -15.90
C ASN A 163 -0.95 -5.58 -17.37
N ALA A 164 0.08 -4.94 -17.95
CA ALA A 164 0.04 -4.45 -19.33
C ALA A 164 -0.05 -5.59 -20.35
N ALA A 165 0.67 -6.69 -20.15
CA ALA A 165 0.69 -7.82 -21.07
C ALA A 165 -0.65 -8.57 -21.12
N ALA A 166 -1.31 -8.73 -19.97
CA ALA A 166 -2.61 -9.37 -19.87
C ALA A 166 -3.78 -8.39 -20.07
N THR A 167 -3.51 -7.07 -20.08
CA THR A 167 -4.52 -6.00 -20.04
C THR A 167 -5.52 -6.16 -18.91
N THR A 168 -5.03 -6.53 -17.72
CA THR A 168 -5.88 -6.79 -16.55
C THR A 168 -5.60 -5.82 -15.42
N LEU A 169 -6.66 -5.25 -14.86
CA LEU A 169 -6.66 -4.47 -13.65
C LEU A 169 -7.24 -5.32 -12.49
N ARG A 170 -6.55 -5.39 -11.35
CA ARG A 170 -7.02 -6.10 -10.16
C ARG A 170 -7.07 -5.14 -8.98
N ILE A 171 -8.15 -5.19 -8.22
CA ILE A 171 -8.38 -4.31 -7.06
C ILE A 171 -8.52 -5.20 -5.84
N PHE A 172 -7.70 -4.91 -4.83
CA PHE A 172 -7.73 -5.53 -3.52
C PHE A 172 -8.04 -4.49 -2.46
N LEU A 173 -8.85 -4.88 -1.49
CA LEU A 173 -9.11 -4.13 -0.26
C LEU A 173 -8.91 -5.09 0.90
N ASP A 174 -8.11 -4.68 1.88
CA ASP A 174 -7.66 -5.49 3.01
C ASP A 174 -7.19 -6.89 2.57
N CYS A 175 -6.35 -6.88 1.53
CA CYS A 175 -5.73 -8.08 0.95
C CYS A 175 -6.70 -9.06 0.25
N GLU A 176 -8.01 -8.83 0.29
CA GLU A 176 -8.99 -9.61 -0.44
C GLU A 176 -9.17 -9.06 -1.85
N LEU A 177 -9.11 -9.95 -2.86
CA LEU A 177 -9.40 -9.57 -4.24
C LEU A 177 -10.89 -9.21 -4.37
N LYS A 178 -11.19 -7.94 -4.62
CA LYS A 178 -12.57 -7.47 -4.79
C LYS A 178 -13.01 -7.56 -6.24
N MET A 179 -12.10 -7.33 -7.18
CA MET A 179 -12.46 -7.29 -8.59
C MET A 179 -11.26 -7.54 -9.51
N THR A 180 -11.54 -8.14 -10.66
CA THR A 180 -10.63 -8.19 -11.81
C THR A 180 -11.36 -7.65 -13.04
N LYS A 181 -10.71 -6.77 -13.80
CA LYS A 181 -11.23 -6.22 -15.05
C LYS A 181 -10.20 -6.36 -16.16
N THR A 182 -10.55 -7.10 -17.20
CA THR A 182 -9.80 -7.07 -18.47
C THR A 182 -10.24 -5.87 -19.30
N VAL A 183 -9.31 -4.95 -19.54
CA VAL A 183 -9.53 -3.74 -20.35
C VAL A 183 -8.17 -3.24 -20.85
N ASP A 184 -8.05 -3.01 -22.15
CA ASP A 184 -6.90 -2.30 -22.70
C ASP A 184 -7.04 -0.80 -22.41
N LEU A 185 -6.42 -0.35 -21.31
CA LEU A 185 -6.49 1.05 -20.85
C LEU A 185 -5.86 2.01 -21.86
N VAL A 186 -4.69 1.65 -22.39
CA VAL A 186 -3.93 2.50 -23.31
C VAL A 186 -4.77 2.79 -24.55
N LYS A 187 -5.35 1.75 -25.15
CA LYS A 187 -6.17 1.90 -26.36
C LYS A 187 -7.54 2.49 -26.08
N ASN A 188 -8.29 1.92 -25.14
CA ASN A 188 -9.73 2.19 -24.99
C ASN A 188 -10.04 3.41 -24.12
N ILE A 189 -9.13 3.80 -23.23
CA ILE A 189 -9.32 4.95 -22.33
C ILE A 189 -8.45 6.12 -22.77
N PHE A 190 -7.18 5.87 -23.08
CA PHE A 190 -6.19 6.91 -23.33
C PHE A 190 -5.81 7.11 -24.81
N ALA A 191 -6.56 6.49 -25.74
CA ALA A 191 -6.40 6.68 -27.19
C ALA A 191 -4.95 6.52 -27.67
N ASP A 192 -4.35 5.37 -27.32
CA ASP A 192 -2.98 4.95 -27.65
C ASP A 192 -1.88 5.80 -26.98
N ARG A 193 -2.21 6.60 -25.96
CA ARG A 193 -1.24 7.37 -25.17
C ARG A 193 -1.06 6.72 -23.80
N PRO A 194 0.07 6.07 -23.52
CA PRO A 194 0.23 5.31 -22.28
C PRO A 194 0.65 6.17 -21.08
N GLN A 195 1.11 7.40 -21.32
CA GLN A 195 1.59 8.30 -20.27
C GLN A 195 0.42 8.94 -19.51
N VAL A 196 0.32 8.66 -18.21
CA VAL A 196 -0.78 9.15 -17.35
C VAL A 196 -0.24 9.60 -15.99
N TRP A 197 -0.93 10.57 -15.39
CA TRP A 197 -0.78 10.85 -13.97
C TRP A 197 -1.71 9.98 -13.15
N TRP A 198 -1.35 9.76 -11.90
CA TRP A 198 -2.15 9.01 -10.95
C TRP A 198 -2.30 9.78 -9.64
N GLY A 199 -3.38 9.50 -8.92
CA GLY A 199 -3.70 10.22 -7.70
C GLY A 199 -4.99 9.77 -7.06
N MET A 200 -5.46 10.58 -6.11
CA MET A 200 -6.70 10.36 -5.38
C MET A 200 -7.56 11.61 -5.45
N THR A 201 -8.86 11.45 -5.65
CA THR A 201 -9.87 12.51 -5.48
C THR A 201 -10.87 12.11 -4.42
N GLY A 202 -11.63 13.07 -3.92
CA GLY A 202 -12.72 12.81 -2.98
C GLY A 202 -13.57 14.04 -2.76
N SER A 203 -14.76 13.83 -2.22
CA SER A 203 -15.64 14.92 -1.83
C SER A 203 -16.55 14.55 -0.66
N THR A 204 -17.11 15.58 -0.04
CA THR A 204 -18.17 15.46 0.95
C THR A 204 -19.47 15.98 0.38
N GLY A 205 -20.57 15.43 0.88
CA GLY A 205 -21.93 15.83 0.52
C GLY A 205 -22.42 17.06 1.28
N PRO A 206 -23.71 17.41 1.14
CA PRO A 206 -24.32 18.55 1.82
C PRO A 206 -24.53 18.33 3.33
N GLU A 207 -24.26 17.13 3.86
CA GLU A 207 -24.47 16.79 5.26
C GLU A 207 -23.61 17.68 6.16
N SER A 208 -24.17 18.12 7.28
CA SER A 208 -23.45 18.97 8.24
C SER A 208 -22.38 18.23 9.04
N ASN A 209 -22.43 16.89 9.05
CA ASN A 209 -21.46 16.00 9.68
C ASN A 209 -20.93 15.06 8.60
N ALA A 210 -19.89 15.46 7.89
CA ALA A 210 -19.27 14.66 6.85
C ALA A 210 -18.24 13.69 7.45
N ASN A 211 -17.47 13.00 6.60
CA ASN A 211 -16.29 12.27 7.05
C ASN A 211 -15.02 12.95 6.55
N THR A 212 -14.00 12.98 7.41
CA THR A 212 -12.63 13.30 6.98
C THR A 212 -12.11 12.12 6.18
N GLN A 213 -11.74 12.35 4.92
CA GLN A 213 -11.25 11.32 4.02
C GLN A 213 -9.75 11.48 3.78
N ARG A 214 -9.00 10.39 3.93
CA ARG A 214 -7.53 10.40 3.90
C ARG A 214 -6.96 9.29 3.04
N VAL A 215 -5.78 9.53 2.49
CA VAL A 215 -4.98 8.55 1.76
C VAL A 215 -3.51 8.61 2.19
N CYS A 216 -2.83 7.48 2.25
CA CYS A 216 -1.38 7.38 2.50
C CYS A 216 -0.69 6.45 1.50
N PHE A 217 0.32 6.91 0.75
CA PHE A 217 0.93 6.16 -0.37
C PHE A 217 2.19 5.34 -0.03
N GLN A 218 2.70 5.41 1.19
CA GLN A 218 3.87 4.63 1.63
C GLN A 218 3.50 3.77 2.83
N VAL A 219 2.75 2.69 2.57
CA VAL A 219 2.18 1.83 3.61
C VAL A 219 2.75 0.41 3.57
N PRO A 220 2.74 -0.33 4.68
CA PRO A 220 3.15 -1.73 4.68
C PRO A 220 2.26 -2.56 3.75
N SER A 221 2.87 -3.35 2.87
CA SER A 221 2.15 -4.25 1.97
C SER A 221 1.36 -5.33 2.73
N CYS A 222 0.39 -5.96 2.07
CA CYS A 222 -0.34 -7.13 2.57
C CYS A 222 0.52 -8.37 2.85
N SER A 223 1.73 -8.46 2.27
CA SER A 223 2.63 -9.57 2.54
C SER A 223 3.59 -9.16 3.66
N PRO A 224 3.54 -9.82 4.81
CA PRO A 224 4.53 -9.59 5.85
C PRO A 224 5.92 -10.01 5.36
N VAL A 225 6.92 -9.20 5.68
CA VAL A 225 8.32 -9.48 5.39
C VAL A 225 8.89 -10.26 6.56
N VAL A 226 8.97 -11.58 6.40
CA VAL A 226 9.49 -12.49 7.42
C VAL A 226 10.82 -13.07 6.97
N TYR A 227 11.82 -12.96 7.84
CA TYR A 227 13.13 -13.57 7.67
C TYR A 227 13.37 -14.58 8.80
N ILE A 228 13.75 -15.80 8.44
CA ILE A 228 14.18 -16.84 9.37
C ILE A 228 15.62 -17.19 9.00
N PRO A 229 16.58 -17.08 9.93
CA PRO A 229 17.95 -17.50 9.72
C PRO A 229 18.06 -18.97 9.28
N ASP A 230 19.03 -19.25 8.43
CA ASP A 230 19.39 -20.59 7.97
C ASP A 230 20.39 -21.28 8.92
N VAL A 231 21.04 -20.53 9.81
CA VAL A 231 22.00 -21.02 10.80
C VAL A 231 21.89 -20.25 12.11
N PHE A 232 22.12 -20.93 13.24
CA PHE A 232 22.34 -20.31 14.54
C PHE A 232 23.32 -21.15 15.38
N SER A 233 24.00 -20.51 16.33
CA SER A 233 25.13 -21.03 17.09
C SER A 233 24.96 -20.77 18.59
N PRO A 234 24.23 -21.61 19.33
CA PRO A 234 24.02 -21.44 20.77
C PRO A 234 25.31 -21.75 21.56
N ASN A 235 26.22 -20.78 21.63
CA ASN A 235 27.54 -20.85 22.28
C ASN A 235 27.73 -19.82 23.40
N ALA A 236 26.68 -19.03 23.69
CA ALA A 236 26.62 -17.97 24.69
C ALA A 236 27.61 -16.81 24.46
N ASP A 237 27.97 -16.53 23.21
CA ASP A 237 28.76 -15.36 22.83
C ASP A 237 27.92 -14.09 22.58
N GLY A 238 26.59 -14.20 22.63
CA GLY A 238 25.63 -13.13 22.40
C GLY A 238 25.23 -12.95 20.93
N THR A 239 25.76 -13.77 20.01
CA THR A 239 25.55 -13.64 18.56
C THR A 239 24.93 -14.91 17.99
N ASN A 240 23.71 -14.79 17.45
CA ASN A 240 22.96 -15.92 16.86
C ASN A 240 22.80 -17.11 17.84
N ASP A 241 22.68 -16.86 19.14
CA ASP A 241 22.47 -17.90 20.15
C ASP A 241 21.08 -18.55 20.07
N HIS A 242 20.15 -17.88 19.37
CA HIS A 242 18.78 -18.30 19.21
C HIS A 242 18.37 -18.30 17.74
N LEU A 243 17.42 -19.18 17.40
CA LEU A 243 16.65 -19.08 16.17
C LEU A 243 15.61 -17.98 16.32
N GLU A 244 15.96 -16.79 15.85
CA GLU A 244 15.12 -15.59 15.92
C GLU A 244 14.47 -15.29 14.58
N ILE A 245 13.14 -15.19 14.57
CA ILE A 245 12.38 -14.73 13.41
C ILE A 245 12.45 -13.19 13.39
N LYS A 246 12.90 -12.62 12.26
CA LYS A 246 13.01 -11.16 12.08
C LYS A 246 11.91 -10.67 11.15
N THR A 247 11.20 -9.63 11.58
CA THR A 247 10.13 -8.98 10.83
C THR A 247 10.06 -7.50 11.22
N LYS A 248 9.56 -6.66 10.31
CA LYS A 248 9.18 -5.28 10.60
C LYS A 248 7.68 -5.12 10.86
N ASP A 249 6.92 -6.17 10.57
CA ASP A 249 5.47 -6.22 10.64
C ASP A 249 5.02 -6.83 11.97
N GLU A 250 3.86 -6.39 12.46
CA GLU A 250 3.21 -7.01 13.62
C GLU A 250 2.53 -8.32 13.22
N LEU A 251 2.93 -9.44 13.82
CA LEU A 251 2.47 -10.77 13.40
C LEU A 251 1.88 -11.57 14.55
N THR A 252 0.82 -12.32 14.22
CA THR A 252 0.48 -13.54 14.97
C THR A 252 1.23 -14.70 14.33
N ILE A 253 1.92 -15.53 15.12
CA ILE A 253 2.75 -16.63 14.61
C ILE A 253 2.46 -17.98 15.29
N GLU A 254 2.85 -19.05 14.61
CA GLU A 254 3.02 -20.40 15.17
C GLU A 254 4.28 -21.01 14.53
N LEU A 255 5.36 -21.08 15.30
CA LEU A 255 6.61 -21.74 14.93
C LEU A 255 6.63 -23.15 15.53
N THR A 256 6.94 -24.16 14.72
CA THR A 256 7.27 -25.51 15.16
C THR A 256 8.60 -25.94 14.55
N VAL A 257 9.52 -26.45 15.37
CA VAL A 257 10.81 -27.01 14.94
C VAL A 257 10.83 -28.50 15.21
N PHE A 258 11.30 -29.26 14.22
CA PHE A 258 11.37 -30.71 14.20
C PHE A 258 12.81 -31.17 14.10
N ASN A 259 13.15 -32.24 14.82
CA ASN A 259 14.40 -32.96 14.59
C ASN A 259 14.33 -33.81 13.30
N ARG A 260 15.44 -34.48 12.97
CA ARG A 260 15.55 -35.36 11.79
C ARG A 260 14.50 -36.48 11.73
N TRP A 261 13.98 -36.91 12.88
CA TRP A 261 13.00 -37.99 12.97
C TRP A 261 11.54 -37.51 12.91
N GLY A 262 11.33 -36.19 12.75
CA GLY A 262 10.00 -35.58 12.73
C GLY A 262 9.40 -35.33 14.11
N GLU A 263 10.18 -35.52 15.18
CA GLU A 263 9.75 -35.17 16.53
C GLU A 263 9.86 -33.65 16.75
N ILE A 264 8.83 -33.08 17.38
CA ILE A 264 8.78 -31.66 17.74
C ILE A 264 9.77 -31.41 18.89
N VAL A 265 10.76 -30.57 18.64
CA VAL A 265 11.76 -30.16 19.63
C VAL A 265 11.54 -28.74 20.16
N PHE A 266 10.73 -27.93 19.46
CA PHE A 266 10.36 -26.60 19.91
C PHE A 266 9.04 -26.13 19.30
N GLN A 267 8.25 -25.39 20.07
CA GLN A 267 7.06 -24.67 19.60
C GLN A 267 6.97 -23.29 20.24
N SER A 268 6.48 -22.32 19.47
CA SER A 268 6.22 -20.97 19.96
C SER A 268 5.07 -20.30 19.23
N HIS A 269 4.31 -19.47 19.95
CA HIS A 269 3.31 -18.56 19.41
C HIS A 269 3.72 -17.08 19.57
N SER A 270 4.98 -16.81 19.96
CA SER A 270 5.52 -15.48 20.19
C SER A 270 6.88 -15.32 19.51
N LEU A 271 7.10 -14.16 18.89
CA LEU A 271 8.42 -13.78 18.33
C LEU A 271 9.50 -13.66 19.41
N GLU A 272 9.11 -13.41 20.67
CA GLU A 272 10.04 -13.25 21.80
C GLU A 272 10.49 -14.59 22.39
N ASN A 273 9.68 -15.65 22.22
CA ASN A 273 10.04 -16.99 22.67
C ASN A 273 10.74 -17.74 21.52
N THR A 274 12.07 -17.74 21.58
CA THR A 274 12.96 -18.22 20.51
C THR A 274 13.67 -19.51 20.92
N TRP A 275 14.09 -20.32 19.93
CA TRP A 275 14.73 -21.61 20.22
C TRP A 275 16.24 -21.47 20.36
N ASN A 276 16.79 -21.84 21.52
CA ASN A 276 18.22 -21.81 21.83
C ASN A 276 18.94 -23.14 21.54
N GLY A 277 18.33 -24.07 20.80
CA GLY A 277 18.93 -25.37 20.52
C GLY A 277 18.88 -26.36 21.69
N THR A 278 17.98 -26.18 22.65
CA THR A 278 17.73 -27.14 23.74
C THR A 278 16.38 -27.84 23.59
N TYR A 279 16.28 -29.05 24.12
CA TYR A 279 15.04 -29.84 24.20
C TYR A 279 15.07 -30.68 25.47
N GLN A 280 13.99 -30.67 26.27
CA GLN A 280 13.88 -31.40 27.54
C GLN A 280 15.07 -31.16 28.50
N ASN A 281 15.53 -29.90 28.62
CA ASN A 281 16.71 -29.48 29.41
C ASN A 281 18.05 -30.07 28.94
N ALA A 282 18.10 -30.69 27.77
CA ALA A 282 19.31 -31.20 27.16
C ALA A 282 19.64 -30.43 25.87
N GLU A 283 20.93 -30.36 25.58
CA GLU A 283 21.46 -29.80 24.34
C GLU A 283 21.10 -30.68 23.14
N CYS A 284 20.46 -30.09 22.12
CA CYS A 284 20.23 -30.78 20.85
C CYS A 284 21.54 -31.03 20.09
N ALA A 285 21.64 -32.11 19.32
CA ALA A 285 22.83 -32.40 18.53
C ALA A 285 23.05 -31.36 17.41
N PRO A 286 24.29 -31.01 17.06
CA PRO A 286 24.57 -30.24 15.84
C PRO A 286 23.99 -30.93 14.61
N GLY A 287 23.38 -30.15 13.73
CA GLY A 287 22.76 -30.69 12.52
C GLY A 287 21.60 -29.85 11.99
N THR A 288 20.97 -30.37 10.96
CA THR A 288 19.83 -29.71 10.30
C THR A 288 18.52 -30.08 10.97
N TYR A 289 17.75 -29.06 11.30
CA TYR A 289 16.40 -29.14 11.83
C TYR A 289 15.42 -28.58 10.81
N THR A 290 14.21 -29.13 10.77
CA THR A 290 13.14 -28.63 9.89
C THR A 290 12.25 -27.71 10.70
N TYR A 291 11.80 -26.59 10.14
CA TYR A 291 10.79 -25.76 10.76
C TYR A 291 9.54 -25.64 9.88
N LYS A 292 8.42 -25.39 10.55
CA LYS A 292 7.18 -24.89 9.97
C LYS A 292 6.81 -23.62 10.71
N LEU A 293 6.66 -22.52 9.98
CA LEU A 293 6.13 -21.26 10.48
C LEU A 293 4.80 -20.97 9.81
N THR A 294 3.76 -20.77 10.60
CA THR A 294 2.50 -20.15 10.17
C THR A 294 2.47 -18.73 10.71
N TYR A 295 2.06 -17.74 9.90
CA TYR A 295 2.02 -16.34 10.32
C TYR A 295 0.99 -15.51 9.55
N GLN A 296 0.47 -14.45 10.17
CA GLN A 296 -0.43 -13.48 9.56
C GLN A 296 -0.21 -12.09 10.19
N ARG A 297 -0.56 -11.01 9.48
CA ARG A 297 -0.50 -9.64 10.02
C ARG A 297 -1.53 -9.48 11.14
N ALA A 298 -1.10 -8.99 12.29
CA ALA A 298 -1.96 -8.75 13.45
C ALA A 298 -2.69 -7.40 13.40
N ASP A 299 -2.15 -6.45 12.65
CA ASP A 299 -2.66 -5.09 12.46
C ASP A 299 -3.68 -4.98 11.31
N LEU A 300 -3.88 -6.04 10.52
CA LEU A 300 -4.85 -6.07 9.42
C LEU A 300 -6.02 -6.99 9.77
N THR A 301 -7.25 -6.48 9.59
CA THR A 301 -8.45 -7.31 9.67
C THR A 301 -8.49 -8.25 8.47
N ASP A 302 -8.76 -9.54 8.70
CA ASP A 302 -8.79 -10.58 7.66
C ASP A 302 -7.47 -10.80 6.89
N SER A 303 -6.32 -10.57 7.54
CA SER A 303 -5.02 -10.90 6.96
C SER A 303 -4.94 -12.37 6.52
N PRO A 304 -4.45 -12.66 5.30
CA PRO A 304 -4.27 -14.04 4.87
C PRO A 304 -3.21 -14.75 5.73
N ILE A 305 -3.44 -16.04 5.98
CA ILE A 305 -2.49 -16.91 6.67
C ILE A 305 -1.41 -17.35 5.69
N TYR A 306 -0.16 -17.08 6.03
CA TYR A 306 1.03 -17.53 5.32
C TYR A 306 1.65 -18.74 6.02
N GLN A 307 2.22 -19.64 5.23
CA GLN A 307 2.96 -20.79 5.75
C GLN A 307 4.31 -20.89 5.05
N GLN A 308 5.37 -20.96 5.85
CA GLN A 308 6.73 -21.18 5.40
C GLN A 308 7.29 -22.45 6.04
N THR A 309 7.93 -23.28 5.24
CA THR A 309 8.68 -24.45 5.71
C THR A 309 10.11 -24.34 5.23
N GLY A 310 11.05 -24.75 6.05
CA GLY A 310 12.46 -24.72 5.68
C GLY A 310 13.32 -25.50 6.65
N HIS A 311 14.62 -25.28 6.53
CA HIS A 311 15.61 -25.90 7.37
C HIS A 311 16.47 -24.85 8.05
N VAL A 312 16.96 -25.20 9.22
CA VAL A 312 17.94 -24.42 9.99
C VAL A 312 19.07 -25.35 10.41
N LEU A 313 20.30 -24.88 10.28
CA LEU A 313 21.50 -25.56 10.76
C LEU A 313 21.82 -25.08 12.19
N LEU A 314 21.84 -26.01 13.14
CA LEU A 314 22.39 -25.78 14.48
C LEU A 314 23.87 -26.14 14.44
N VAL A 315 24.74 -25.17 14.74
CA VAL A 315 26.19 -25.38 14.89
C VAL A 315 26.63 -25.16 16.33
N ARG A 316 27.67 -25.88 16.77
CA ARG A 316 28.36 -25.67 18.04
C ARG A 316 29.86 -25.90 17.87
#